data_AF-A0A2Z5UCU9-F1
#
_entry.id   AF-A0A2Z5UCU9-F1
#
_cell.length_a   1.000
_cell.length_b   1.000
_cell.length_c   1.000
_cell.angle_alpha   90.00
_cell.angle_beta   90.00
_cell.angle_gamma   90.00
#
_symmetry.space_group_name_H-M   'P 1'
#
loop_
_entity.id
_entity.type
_entity.pdbx_description
1 polymer ?
#
loop_
_entity_poly.entity_id
_entity_poly.type
_entity_poly.pdbx_seq_one_letter_code
_entity_poly.pdbx_strand_id
1 'polypeptide(L)'
;MKFDGRHRVYDAVWQRFSQEIRLLLDNRYVYHPFWQHQNGVSGYDDWEHKLERSRTAINHALRELDTVRILSILFDRLYVLRNQLVHGGATWNSDVNRDQVRDGVSLLGCLLPIFVDLMMDNPDHEWPMPNYPVVE
;
A
#
# COMPACT_ATOMS: atom_id res chain seq x y z
N MET A 1 -13.79 2.28 6.49
CA MET A 1 -14.64 1.24 7.11
C MET A 1 -16.03 1.76 7.48
N LYS A 2 -16.17 2.86 8.24
CA LYS A 2 -17.47 3.44 8.61
C LYS A 2 -18.52 3.53 7.48
N PHE A 3 -18.09 3.90 6.26
CA PHE A 3 -18.98 4.06 5.10
C PHE A 3 -19.05 2.81 4.20
N ASP A 4 -18.23 1.80 4.44
CA ASP A 4 -18.18 0.56 3.65
C ASP A 4 -19.24 -0.45 4.11
N GLY A 5 -20.50 -0.02 4.24
CA GLY A 5 -21.57 -0.86 4.80
C GLY A 5 -21.91 -2.10 3.96
N ARG A 6 -21.51 -2.13 2.69
CA ARG A 6 -21.62 -3.29 1.80
C ARG A 6 -20.34 -4.13 1.72
N HIS A 7 -19.34 -3.83 2.56
CA HIS A 7 -18.08 -4.57 2.67
C HIS A 7 -17.30 -4.66 1.34
N ARG A 8 -17.42 -3.68 0.44
CA ARG A 8 -16.75 -3.71 -0.87
C ARG A 8 -15.23 -3.63 -0.72
N VAL A 9 -14.75 -2.77 0.18
CA VAL A 9 -13.30 -2.65 0.46
C VAL A 9 -12.82 -3.90 1.17
N TYR A 10 -13.60 -4.39 2.13
CA TYR A 10 -13.30 -5.64 2.83
C TYR A 10 -13.16 -6.82 1.85
N ASP A 11 -14.14 -7.03 0.98
CA ASP A 11 -14.14 -8.14 0.03
C ASP A 11 -12.98 -8.05 -0.96
N ALA A 12 -12.66 -6.83 -1.42
CA ALA A 12 -11.48 -6.62 -2.25
C ALA A 12 -10.19 -7.05 -1.53
N VAL A 13 -10.01 -6.64 -0.28
CA VAL A 13 -8.80 -6.94 0.52
C VAL A 13 -8.71 -8.41 0.88
N TRP A 14 -9.79 -9.01 1.38
CA TRP A 14 -9.75 -10.33 2.01
C TRP A 14 -10.16 -11.48 1.10
N GLN A 15 -11.00 -11.23 0.09
CA GLN A 15 -11.47 -12.28 -0.81
C GLN A 15 -10.73 -12.22 -2.15
N ARG A 16 -10.62 -11.04 -2.76
CA ARG A 16 -10.05 -10.93 -4.11
C ARG A 16 -8.52 -10.86 -4.13
N PHE A 17 -7.92 -10.02 -3.29
CA PHE A 17 -6.48 -9.70 -3.36
C PHE A 17 -5.68 -10.20 -2.16
N SER A 18 -6.22 -11.12 -1.36
CA SER A 18 -5.59 -11.51 -0.10
C SER A 18 -4.20 -12.11 -0.28
N GLN A 19 -3.96 -12.82 -1.39
CA GLN A 19 -2.65 -13.38 -1.71
C GLN A 19 -1.68 -12.32 -2.23
N GLU A 20 -2.12 -11.49 -3.18
CA GLU A 20 -1.33 -10.40 -3.76
C GLU A 20 -0.89 -9.40 -2.68
N ILE A 21 -1.79 -9.06 -1.76
CA ILE A 21 -1.49 -8.21 -0.60
C ILE A 21 -0.42 -8.86 0.27
N ARG A 22 -0.56 -10.15 0.62
CA ARG A 22 0.45 -10.84 1.45
C ARG A 22 1.84 -10.82 0.80
N LEU A 23 1.92 -11.12 -0.50
CA LEU A 23 3.18 -11.11 -1.25
C LEU A 23 3.81 -9.72 -1.31
N LEU A 24 3.00 -8.68 -1.56
CA LEU A 24 3.48 -7.31 -1.61
C LEU A 24 3.96 -6.81 -0.23
N LEU A 25 3.23 -7.15 0.83
CA LEU A 25 3.56 -6.72 2.19
C LEU A 25 4.84 -7.37 2.75
N ASP A 26 5.15 -8.60 2.32
CA ASP A 26 6.38 -9.31 2.73
C ASP A 26 7.63 -8.86 1.95
N ASN A 27 7.46 -8.16 0.84
CA ASN A 27 8.56 -7.83 -0.05
C ASN A 27 9.41 -6.66 0.48
N ARG A 28 10.68 -6.96 0.81
CA ARG A 28 11.67 -5.95 1.25
C ARG A 28 11.95 -4.85 0.21
N TYR A 29 11.77 -5.12 -1.09
CA TYR A 29 12.04 -4.14 -2.14
C TYR A 29 10.98 -3.03 -2.22
N VAL A 30 9.84 -3.18 -1.56
CA VAL A 30 8.86 -2.09 -1.38
C VAL A 30 8.87 -1.55 0.05
N TYR A 31 9.88 -1.92 0.85
CA TYR A 31 10.05 -1.46 2.23
C TYR A 31 11.02 -0.28 2.30
N HIS A 32 10.54 0.87 2.79
CA HIS A 32 11.34 2.10 2.80
C HIS A 32 12.67 2.00 3.59
N PRO A 33 12.72 1.44 4.81
CA PRO A 33 13.97 1.28 5.56
C PRO A 33 15.06 0.47 4.83
N PHE A 34 14.68 -0.51 4.01
CA PHE A 34 15.64 -1.26 3.19
C PHE A 34 16.40 -0.32 2.25
N TRP A 35 15.69 0.55 1.54
CA TRP A 35 16.32 1.50 0.60
C TRP A 35 17.12 2.60 1.28
N GLN A 36 16.67 3.07 2.44
CA GLN A 36 17.44 4.03 3.23
C GLN A 36 18.81 3.46 3.62
N HIS A 37 18.86 2.18 4.01
CA HIS A 37 20.12 1.48 4.25
C HIS A 37 20.96 1.32 2.98
N GLN A 38 20.38 0.88 1.85
CA GLN A 38 21.11 0.77 0.58
C GLN A 38 21.70 2.10 0.10
N ASN A 39 21.02 3.21 0.41
CA ASN A 39 21.47 4.56 0.06
C ASN A 39 22.49 5.14 1.06
N GLY A 40 22.92 4.37 2.09
CA GLY A 40 23.90 4.81 3.07
C GLY A 40 23.37 5.85 4.07
N VAL A 41 22.05 5.97 4.24
CA VAL A 41 21.46 6.89 5.22
C VAL A 41 21.65 6.33 6.63
N SER A 42 22.25 7.14 7.51
CA SER A 42 22.53 6.73 8.90
C SER A 42 21.26 6.39 9.67
N GLY A 43 21.32 5.42 10.58
CA GLY A 43 20.19 5.03 11.44
C GLY A 43 19.26 3.98 10.85
N TYR A 44 19.68 3.34 9.74
CA TYR A 44 18.94 2.28 9.06
C TYR A 44 19.68 0.93 9.04
N ASP A 45 20.76 0.77 9.80
CA ASP A 45 21.48 -0.51 9.90
C ASP A 45 20.62 -1.63 10.51
N ASP A 46 19.61 -1.29 11.29
CA ASP A 46 18.64 -2.22 11.89
C ASP A 46 17.41 -2.50 11.01
N TRP A 47 17.47 -2.20 9.69
CA TRP A 47 16.32 -2.32 8.79
C TRP A 47 15.71 -3.74 8.78
N GLU A 48 16.52 -4.80 8.94
CA GLU A 48 16.04 -6.18 9.01
C GLU A 48 15.18 -6.41 10.26
N HIS A 49 15.63 -5.92 11.42
CA HIS A 49 14.83 -5.97 12.65
C HIS A 49 13.54 -5.14 12.53
N LYS A 50 13.58 -3.99 11.84
CA LYS A 50 12.39 -3.19 11.53
C LYS A 50 11.42 -3.95 10.61
N LEU A 51 11.94 -4.69 9.62
CA LEU A 51 11.15 -5.52 8.71
C LEU A 51 10.46 -6.67 9.46
N GLU A 52 11.16 -7.36 10.36
CA GLU A 52 10.57 -8.42 11.19
C GLU A 52 9.47 -7.92 12.12
N ARG A 53 9.65 -6.72 12.71
CA ARG A 53 8.57 -6.05 13.46
C ARG A 53 7.38 -5.74 12.57
N SER A 54 7.64 -5.27 11.34
CA SER A 54 6.58 -5.02 10.36
C SER A 54 5.84 -6.32 9.99
N ARG A 55 6.55 -7.42 9.73
CA ARG A 55 5.96 -8.74 9.45
C ARG A 55 5.08 -9.22 10.59
N THR A 56 5.55 -9.07 11.82
CA THR A 56 4.76 -9.40 13.02
C THR A 56 3.47 -8.58 13.09
N ALA A 57 3.54 -7.27 12.84
CA ALA A 57 2.37 -6.39 12.81
C ALA A 57 1.40 -6.74 11.68
N ILE A 58 1.90 -7.11 10.50
CA ILE A 58 1.10 -7.57 9.36
C ILE A 58 0.39 -8.87 9.75
N ASN A 59 1.10 -9.87 10.28
CA ASN A 59 0.52 -11.14 10.70
C ASN A 59 -0.54 -10.99 11.81
N HIS A 60 -0.37 -10.00 12.70
CA HIS A 60 -1.41 -9.65 13.66
C HIS A 60 -2.63 -9.06 12.97
N ALA A 61 -2.46 -8.05 12.11
CA ALA A 61 -3.56 -7.42 11.37
C ALA A 61 -4.31 -8.41 10.46
N LEU A 62 -3.59 -9.37 9.86
CA LEU A 62 -4.17 -10.46 9.06
C LEU A 62 -5.04 -11.39 9.90
N ARG A 63 -4.67 -11.67 11.16
CA ARG A 63 -5.45 -12.51 12.07
C ARG A 63 -6.71 -11.81 12.57
N GLU A 64 -6.60 -10.52 12.87
CA GLU A 64 -7.71 -9.70 13.35
C GLU A 64 -8.62 -9.18 12.23
N LEU A 65 -8.33 -9.51 10.96
CA LEU A 65 -9.03 -8.98 9.79
C LEU A 65 -9.08 -7.44 9.78
N ASP A 66 -8.02 -6.81 10.31
CA ASP A 66 -7.91 -5.35 10.47
C ASP A 66 -7.65 -4.69 9.11
N THR A 67 -8.73 -4.44 8.39
CA THR A 67 -8.71 -3.86 7.04
C THR A 67 -8.03 -2.50 7.02
N VAL A 68 -8.24 -1.66 8.05
CA VAL A 68 -7.65 -0.33 8.11
C VAL A 68 -6.13 -0.44 8.21
N ARG A 69 -5.63 -1.28 9.12
CA ARG A 69 -4.18 -1.45 9.29
C ARG A 69 -3.52 -2.10 8.08
N ILE A 70 -4.17 -3.07 7.43
CA ILE A 70 -3.66 -3.66 6.18
C ILE A 70 -3.56 -2.60 5.10
N LEU A 71 -4.60 -1.78 4.90
CA LEU A 71 -4.58 -0.72 3.91
C LEU A 71 -3.50 0.33 4.20
N SER A 72 -3.31 0.74 5.46
CA SER A 72 -2.24 1.69 5.81
C SER A 72 -0.87 1.16 5.42
N ILE A 73 -0.54 -0.08 5.79
CA ILE A 73 0.77 -0.67 5.47
C ILE A 73 0.90 -0.87 3.95
N LEU A 74 -0.17 -1.29 3.29
CA LEU A 74 -0.22 -1.47 1.84
C LEU A 74 0.08 -0.18 1.08
N PHE A 75 -0.55 0.94 1.47
CA PHE A 75 -0.29 2.24 0.84
C PHE A 75 1.14 2.73 1.11
N ASP A 76 1.71 2.46 2.29
CA ASP A 76 3.13 2.73 2.55
C ASP A 76 4.05 1.98 1.55
N ARG A 77 3.74 0.70 1.24
CA ARG A 77 4.50 -0.08 0.25
C ARG A 77 4.33 0.46 -1.16
N LEU A 78 3.09 0.78 -1.54
CA LEU A 78 2.78 1.34 -2.85
C LEU A 78 3.42 2.72 -3.06
N TYR A 79 3.58 3.51 -2.01
CA TYR A 79 4.30 4.79 -2.07
C TYR A 79 5.77 4.60 -2.44
N VAL A 80 6.45 3.62 -1.83
CA VAL A 80 7.83 3.27 -2.20
C VAL A 80 7.91 2.81 -3.65
N LEU A 81 6.97 1.95 -4.07
CA LEU A 81 6.91 1.46 -5.45
C LEU A 81 6.71 2.60 -6.46
N ARG A 82 5.80 3.55 -6.16
CA ARG A 82 5.60 4.76 -6.96
C ARG A 82 6.88 5.58 -7.06
N ASN A 83 7.64 5.72 -5.97
CA ASN A 83 8.90 6.46 -5.98
C ASN A 83 9.95 5.79 -6.87
N GLN A 84 10.03 4.47 -6.87
CA GLN A 84 10.94 3.72 -7.75
C GLN A 84 10.59 3.87 -9.24
N LEU A 85 9.30 3.95 -9.56
CA LEU A 85 8.83 4.18 -10.93
C LEU A 85 9.18 5.58 -11.43
N VAL A 86 9.04 6.60 -10.58
CA VAL A 86 9.21 8.01 -10.98
C VAL A 86 10.66 8.48 -10.89
N HIS A 87 11.40 8.05 -9.87
CA HIS A 87 12.76 8.54 -9.59
C HIS A 87 13.86 7.53 -9.98
N GLY A 88 13.49 6.39 -10.56
CA GLY A 88 14.42 5.33 -10.97
C GLY A 88 14.65 4.27 -9.88
N GLY A 89 15.17 3.11 -10.31
CA GLY A 89 15.37 1.90 -9.49
C GLY A 89 14.66 0.66 -10.04
N ALA A 90 13.62 0.85 -10.86
CA ALA A 90 12.79 -0.23 -11.43
C ALA A 90 12.78 -0.31 -12.96
N THR A 91 13.43 0.63 -13.67
CA THR A 91 13.10 0.89 -15.09
C THR A 91 14.20 0.60 -16.12
N TRP A 92 15.46 0.39 -15.72
CA TRP A 92 16.52 0.00 -16.67
C TRP A 92 17.09 -1.37 -16.31
N ASN A 93 16.60 -2.39 -17.02
CA ASN A 93 17.10 -3.78 -16.99
C ASN A 93 16.91 -4.58 -15.69
N SER A 94 16.04 -4.15 -14.77
CA SER A 94 15.70 -4.92 -13.56
C SER A 94 14.33 -5.60 -13.69
N ASP A 95 14.31 -6.93 -13.69
CA ASP A 95 13.07 -7.73 -13.52
C ASP A 95 12.56 -7.72 -12.07
N VAL A 96 13.33 -7.12 -11.16
CA VAL A 96 13.17 -7.23 -9.70
C VAL A 96 11.80 -6.73 -9.20
N ASN A 97 11.18 -5.76 -9.89
CA ASN A 97 9.96 -5.09 -9.42
C ASN A 97 8.74 -5.24 -10.35
N ARG A 98 8.84 -6.00 -11.46
CA ARG A 98 7.77 -6.03 -12.48
C ARG A 98 6.48 -6.67 -11.96
N ASP A 99 6.59 -7.77 -11.24
CA ASP A 99 5.42 -8.44 -10.66
C ASP A 99 4.71 -7.54 -9.63
N GLN A 100 5.47 -6.79 -8.83
CA GLN A 100 4.91 -5.86 -7.84
C GLN A 100 4.20 -4.67 -8.48
N VAL A 101 4.73 -4.15 -9.58
CA VAL A 101 4.06 -3.09 -10.36
C VAL A 101 2.74 -3.63 -10.93
N ARG A 102 2.74 -4.82 -11.53
CA ARG A 102 1.52 -5.43 -12.07
C ARG A 102 0.47 -5.67 -10.97
N ASP A 103 0.88 -6.22 -9.84
CA ASP A 103 -0.02 -6.56 -8.75
C ASP A 103 -0.55 -5.29 -8.06
N GLY A 104 0.31 -4.27 -7.87
CA GLY A 104 -0.07 -2.96 -7.35
C GLY A 104 -1.04 -2.20 -8.25
N VAL A 105 -0.85 -2.25 -9.58
CA VAL A 105 -1.79 -1.68 -10.56
C VAL A 105 -3.14 -2.39 -10.51
N SER A 106 -3.15 -3.72 -10.46
CA SER A 106 -4.39 -4.51 -10.39
C SER A 106 -5.18 -4.20 -9.12
N LEU A 107 -4.49 -4.09 -8.00
CA LEU A 107 -5.09 -3.77 -6.71
C LEU A 107 -5.65 -2.34 -6.67
N LEU A 108 -4.87 -1.34 -7.10
CA LEU A 108 -5.34 0.06 -7.14
C LEU A 108 -6.49 0.25 -8.14
N GLY A 109 -6.45 -0.45 -9.27
CA GLY A 109 -7.53 -0.45 -10.26
C GLY A 109 -8.86 -0.95 -9.71
N CYS A 110 -8.85 -1.77 -8.66
CA CYS A 110 -10.07 -2.22 -7.98
C CYS A 110 -10.45 -1.33 -6.79
N LEU A 111 -9.48 -0.95 -5.95
CA LEU A 111 -9.77 -0.20 -4.74
C LEU A 111 -10.13 1.26 -4.98
N LEU A 112 -9.47 1.94 -5.93
CA LEU A 112 -9.71 3.37 -6.17
C LEU A 112 -11.16 3.66 -6.58
N PRO A 113 -11.78 2.93 -7.53
CA PRO A 113 -13.19 3.11 -7.83
C PRO A 113 -14.10 2.91 -6.62
N ILE A 114 -13.81 1.92 -5.76
CA ILE A 114 -14.60 1.70 -4.54
C ILE A 114 -14.51 2.91 -3.60
N PHE A 115 -13.31 3.48 -3.40
CA PHE A 115 -13.18 4.66 -2.54
C PHE A 115 -13.87 5.88 -3.13
N VAL A 116 -13.76 6.10 -4.45
CA VAL A 116 -14.43 7.20 -5.13
C VAL A 116 -15.95 7.07 -5.00
N ASP A 117 -16.51 5.88 -5.24
CA ASP A 117 -17.94 5.62 -5.04
C ASP A 117 -18.37 5.90 -3.61
N LEU A 118 -17.60 5.45 -2.61
CA LEU A 118 -17.90 5.69 -1.20
C LEU A 118 -17.87 7.19 -0.84
N MET A 119 -16.97 7.96 -1.43
CA MET A 119 -16.92 9.41 -1.26
C MET A 119 -18.12 10.09 -1.93
N MET A 120 -18.47 9.68 -3.15
CA MET A 120 -19.62 10.21 -3.90
C MET A 120 -20.96 9.88 -3.24
N ASP A 121 -21.09 8.70 -2.64
CA ASP A 121 -22.29 8.27 -1.89
C ASP A 121 -22.43 9.00 -0.53
N ASN A 122 -21.38 9.68 -0.06
CA ASN A 122 -21.36 10.40 1.22
C ASN A 122 -20.82 11.84 1.05
N PRO A 123 -21.50 12.69 0.26
CA PRO A 123 -20.98 14.01 -0.11
C PRO A 123 -20.99 15.00 1.06
N ASP A 124 -21.89 14.82 2.03
CA ASP A 124 -22.02 15.68 3.21
C ASP A 124 -20.92 15.42 4.26
N HIS A 125 -20.10 14.39 4.08
CA HIS A 125 -18.97 14.15 4.97
C HIS A 125 -17.81 15.10 4.64
N GLU A 126 -17.22 15.70 5.68
CA GLU A 126 -16.02 16.53 5.56
C GLU A 126 -14.79 15.67 5.24
N TRP A 127 -14.68 15.25 3.98
CA TRP A 127 -13.48 14.59 3.47
C TRP A 127 -12.30 15.57 3.54
N PRO A 128 -11.11 15.13 3.98
CA PRO A 128 -9.94 16.00 4.01
C PRO A 128 -9.69 16.64 2.64
N MET A 129 -9.42 17.94 2.63
CA MET A 129 -9.14 18.65 1.39
C MET A 129 -7.99 17.97 0.62
N PRO A 130 -8.17 17.69 -0.69
CA PRO A 130 -7.11 17.09 -1.47
C PRO A 130 -5.91 18.05 -1.51
N ASN A 131 -4.70 17.49 -1.49
CA ASN A 131 -3.46 18.27 -1.62
C ASN A 131 -3.37 19.04 -2.96
N TYR A 132 -4.20 18.65 -3.95
CA TYR A 132 -4.34 19.30 -5.25
C TYR A 132 -5.82 19.58 -5.47
N PRO A 133 -6.36 20.70 -4.94
CA PRO A 133 -7.75 21.06 -5.15
C PRO A 133 -7.99 21.46 -6.61
N VAL A 134 -9.25 21.38 -7.05
CA VAL A 134 -9.67 22.00 -8.31
C VAL A 134 -9.41 23.50 -8.20
N VAL A 135 -8.75 24.07 -9.20
CA VAL A 135 -8.52 25.51 -9.34
C VAL A 135 -9.33 25.97 -10.56
N GLU A 136 -10.10 27.05 -10.40
CA GLU A 136 -10.83 27.71 -11.49
C GLU A 136 -9.90 28.58 -12.36
#